data_AF-A0A7S4QUP9-F1
#
_entry.id   AF-A0A7S4QUP9-F1
#
_cell.length_a   1.000
_cell.length_b   1.000
_cell.length_c   1.000
_cell.angle_alpha   90.00
_cell.angle_beta   90.00
_cell.angle_gamma   90.00
#
_symmetry.space_group_name_H-M   'P 1'
#
loop_
_entity.id
_entity.type
_entity.pdbx_description
1 polymer ?
#
loop_
_entity_poly.entity_id
_entity_poly.type
_entity_poly.pdbx_seq_one_letter_code
_entity_poly.pdbx_strand_id
1 'polypeptide(L)'
;MGLYEDGLCVSLPKILPFAKIITRFPESWLLPFIPLFLRLIVAYTSNEPTTTPESNSIRYTCTRGILYTFVMCVRGFILYLSFNAIEEGIVLAVVGDNDNSCWYEHILKPHYQKESCYGQAFDFSDHVVLFLSHYLPCLVFEALYCFLFPFWRGATKDGGSPGNNNHQHRSILQSILPWSLLLMFVYVNFLTFLAVYRTASYFHTPIETVVGFLSSLLIQVPLGFLLLSERWEGSRSRVGLPTDSSKYTD
;
A
#
# COMPACT_ATOMS: atom_id res chain seq x y z
N MET A 1 -21.26 -11.88 -1.17
CA MET A 1 -19.78 -11.78 -1.09
C MET A 1 -19.00 -12.82 -1.93
N GLY A 2 -19.64 -13.71 -2.73
CA GLY A 2 -18.92 -14.75 -3.48
C GLY A 2 -18.62 -14.48 -4.97
N LEU A 3 -19.27 -13.49 -5.60
CA LEU A 3 -19.32 -13.39 -7.07
C LEU A 3 -18.16 -12.57 -7.69
N TYR A 4 -17.48 -11.71 -6.93
CA TYR A 4 -16.34 -10.93 -7.44
C TYR A 4 -15.06 -11.76 -7.54
N GLU A 5 -14.94 -12.84 -6.74
CA GLU A 5 -13.88 -13.83 -6.95
C GLU A 5 -13.95 -14.35 -8.39
N ASP A 6 -15.13 -14.56 -8.98
CA ASP A 6 -15.24 -15.16 -10.31
C ASP A 6 -14.79 -14.22 -11.44
N GLY A 7 -14.98 -12.90 -11.34
CA GLY A 7 -14.58 -11.92 -12.36
C GLY A 7 -13.07 -11.64 -12.43
N LEU A 8 -12.40 -11.62 -11.26
CA LEU A 8 -10.93 -11.54 -11.17
C LEU A 8 -10.28 -12.93 -11.25
N CYS A 9 -10.99 -14.01 -10.88
CA CYS A 9 -10.51 -15.40 -10.96
C CYS A 9 -10.98 -16.12 -12.23
N VAL A 10 -11.42 -15.41 -13.29
CA VAL A 10 -11.49 -15.99 -14.63
C VAL A 10 -10.07 -16.40 -15.03
N SER A 11 -9.72 -17.63 -14.64
CA SER A 11 -8.44 -18.30 -14.83
C SER A 11 -7.24 -17.35 -14.74
N LEU A 12 -7.06 -16.65 -13.61
CA LEU A 12 -5.74 -16.07 -13.37
C LEU A 12 -4.75 -17.24 -13.43
N PRO A 13 -3.69 -17.18 -14.26
CA PRO A 13 -2.76 -18.30 -14.35
C PRO A 13 -2.28 -18.61 -12.94
N LYS A 14 -2.27 -19.91 -12.57
CA LYS A 14 -1.84 -20.42 -11.25
C LYS A 14 -0.43 -19.94 -10.82
N ILE A 15 0.26 -19.25 -11.72
CA ILE A 15 1.61 -18.72 -11.65
C ILE A 15 1.69 -17.40 -10.87
N LEU A 16 0.57 -16.72 -10.56
CA LEU A 16 0.57 -15.50 -9.76
C LEU A 16 0.13 -15.77 -8.31
N PRO A 17 1.05 -16.23 -7.43
CA PRO A 17 0.76 -16.30 -6.00
C PRO A 17 0.38 -14.89 -5.50
N PHE A 18 -0.41 -14.74 -4.45
CA PHE A 18 -0.81 -13.42 -3.91
C PHE A 18 -1.78 -12.56 -4.74
N ALA A 19 -2.02 -12.83 -6.03
CA ALA A 19 -3.02 -12.06 -6.77
C ALA A 19 -4.41 -12.16 -6.12
N LYS A 20 -4.78 -13.36 -5.63
CA LYS A 20 -6.02 -13.60 -4.87
C LYS A 20 -6.02 -12.92 -3.49
N ILE A 21 -4.85 -12.80 -2.87
CA ILE A 21 -4.67 -12.16 -1.55
C ILE A 21 -4.89 -10.64 -1.67
N ILE A 22 -4.37 -10.01 -2.73
CA ILE A 22 -4.54 -8.59 -3.01
C ILE A 22 -6.02 -8.22 -3.21
N THR A 23 -6.82 -9.14 -3.75
CA THR A 23 -8.25 -8.93 -3.97
C THR A 23 -9.11 -9.18 -2.73
N ARG A 24 -8.56 -9.74 -1.64
CA ARG A 24 -9.30 -10.03 -0.41
C ARG A 24 -9.04 -8.97 0.65
N PHE A 25 -10.10 -8.22 0.98
CA PHE A 25 -10.01 -7.06 1.87
C PHE A 25 -9.26 -7.31 3.20
N PRO A 26 -9.49 -8.37 3.99
CA PRO A 26 -8.74 -8.54 5.25
C PRO A 26 -7.28 -8.94 5.04
N GLU A 27 -6.99 -9.72 3.99
CA GLU A 27 -5.64 -10.26 3.75
C GLU A 27 -4.71 -9.20 3.13
N SER A 28 -5.30 -8.36 2.28
CA SER A 28 -4.60 -7.33 1.53
C SER A 28 -3.99 -6.22 2.41
N TRP A 29 -4.56 -5.95 3.59
CA TRP A 29 -4.07 -4.94 4.54
C TRP A 29 -2.64 -5.20 5.03
N LEU A 30 -2.17 -6.45 5.00
CA LEU A 30 -0.84 -6.82 5.48
C LEU A 30 0.28 -6.48 4.48
N LEU A 31 -0.04 -6.43 3.18
CA LEU A 31 0.97 -6.30 2.13
C LEU A 31 1.80 -5.02 2.22
N PRO A 32 1.21 -3.84 2.51
CA PRO A 32 2.01 -2.63 2.64
C PRO A 32 2.93 -2.61 3.86
N PHE A 33 2.69 -3.47 4.86
CA PHE A 33 3.54 -3.57 6.05
C PHE A 33 4.74 -4.50 5.85
N ILE A 34 4.84 -5.24 4.74
CA ILE A 34 5.95 -6.18 4.54
C ILE A 34 7.33 -5.50 4.67
N PRO A 35 7.62 -4.35 4.04
CA PRO A 35 8.90 -3.68 4.24
C PRO A 35 9.14 -3.24 5.70
N LEU A 36 8.09 -2.80 6.40
CA LEU A 36 8.16 -2.44 7.82
C LEU A 36 8.51 -3.67 8.68
N PHE A 37 7.85 -4.80 8.45
CA PHE A 37 8.13 -6.04 9.16
C PHE A 37 9.54 -6.54 8.88
N LEU A 38 10.00 -6.50 7.62
CA LEU A 38 11.37 -6.85 7.28
C LEU A 38 12.38 -5.98 8.01
N ARG A 39 12.14 -4.66 8.09
CA ARG A 39 13.01 -3.77 8.88
C ARG A 39 12.96 -4.10 10.38
N LEU A 40 11.79 -4.33 10.96
CA LEU A 40 11.67 -4.72 12.36
C LEU A 40 12.46 -6.00 12.63
N ILE A 41 12.32 -7.02 11.79
CA ILE A 41 13.05 -8.29 11.93
C ILE A 41 14.56 -8.04 11.89
N VAL A 42 15.06 -7.23 10.93
CA VAL A 42 16.49 -6.90 10.89
C VAL A 42 16.95 -6.13 12.13
N ALA A 43 16.15 -5.15 12.60
CA ALA A 43 16.47 -4.39 13.81
C ALA A 43 16.46 -5.24 15.09
N TYR A 44 15.59 -6.26 15.18
CA TYR A 44 15.57 -7.19 16.30
C TYR A 44 16.71 -8.22 16.23
N THR A 45 17.07 -8.65 15.02
CA THR A 45 18.12 -9.67 14.83
C THR A 45 19.53 -9.10 14.85
N SER A 46 19.71 -7.78 14.70
CA SER A 46 21.03 -7.15 14.73
C SER A 46 21.71 -7.13 16.10
N ASN A 47 21.01 -7.44 17.21
CA ASN A 47 21.57 -7.68 18.55
C ASN A 47 22.61 -6.64 19.01
N GLU A 48 22.53 -5.40 18.55
CA GLU A 48 23.41 -4.33 19.02
C GLU A 48 22.85 -3.77 20.35
N PRO A 49 23.68 -3.60 21.39
CA PRO A 49 23.22 -3.23 22.70
C PRO A 49 22.50 -1.87 22.67
N THR A 50 21.28 -1.90 23.24
CA THR A 50 20.20 -0.89 23.24
C THR A 50 20.53 0.49 23.81
N THR A 51 21.81 0.78 24.11
CA THR A 51 22.26 2.05 24.69
C THR A 51 22.66 3.10 23.63
N THR A 52 22.57 2.77 22.33
CA THR A 52 23.01 3.61 21.21
C THR A 52 21.83 3.90 20.23
N PRO A 53 22.00 4.72 19.17
CA PRO A 53 20.94 5.25 18.30
C PRO A 53 19.95 4.24 17.67
N GLU A 54 20.18 2.93 17.77
CA GLU A 54 19.27 1.87 17.30
C GLU A 54 17.96 1.76 18.08
N SER A 55 17.91 2.12 19.37
CA SER A 55 16.65 2.19 20.16
C SER A 55 15.62 3.11 19.48
N ASN A 56 16.12 4.15 18.81
CA ASN A 56 15.27 5.04 18.02
C ASN A 56 14.78 4.39 16.71
N SER A 57 15.51 3.44 16.12
CA SER A 57 15.14 2.78 14.86
C SER A 57 13.86 1.94 15.00
N ILE A 58 13.77 1.13 16.07
CA ILE A 58 12.55 0.34 16.36
C ILE A 58 11.39 1.29 16.62
N ARG A 59 11.58 2.29 17.49
CA ARG A 59 10.55 3.30 17.80
C ARG A 59 10.05 4.01 16.55
N TYR A 60 10.96 4.48 15.68
CA TYR A 60 10.59 5.15 14.43
C TYR A 60 9.84 4.22 13.48
N THR A 61 10.24 2.96 13.41
CA THR A 61 9.56 1.96 12.57
C THR A 61 8.16 1.64 13.10
N CYS A 62 7.99 1.47 14.41
CA CYS A 62 6.67 1.33 15.03
C CYS A 62 5.81 2.58 14.82
N THR A 63 6.39 3.77 14.94
CA THR A 63 5.68 5.05 14.74
C THR A 63 5.18 5.18 13.31
N ARG A 64 5.99 4.85 12.30
CA ARG A 64 5.55 4.78 10.90
C ARG A 64 4.47 3.73 10.69
N GLY A 65 4.60 2.57 11.35
CA GLY A 65 3.55 1.54 11.35
C GLY A 65 2.22 2.07 11.86
N ILE A 66 2.21 2.76 13.00
CA ILE A 66 1.01 3.42 13.55
C ILE A 66 0.46 4.47 12.60
N LEU A 67 1.33 5.29 11.99
CA LEU A 67 0.90 6.28 11.00
C LEU A 67 0.21 5.60 9.81
N TYR A 68 0.81 4.56 9.23
CA TYR A 68 0.20 3.86 8.10
C TYR A 68 -1.10 3.17 8.50
N THR A 69 -1.16 2.52 9.66
CA THR A 69 -2.43 1.96 10.18
C THR A 69 -3.48 3.05 10.34
N PHE A 70 -3.13 4.20 10.91
CA PHE A 70 -4.05 5.32 11.06
C PHE A 70 -4.53 5.85 9.70
N VAL A 71 -3.62 6.06 8.73
CA VAL A 71 -3.96 6.48 7.37
C VAL A 71 -4.88 5.45 6.69
N MET A 72 -4.60 4.17 6.87
CA MET A 72 -5.44 3.08 6.36
C MET A 72 -6.82 3.05 7.01
N CYS A 73 -6.92 3.24 8.33
CA CYS A 73 -8.19 3.32 9.05
C CYS A 73 -8.98 4.56 8.64
N VAL A 74 -8.38 5.76 8.67
CA VAL A 74 -9.02 7.00 8.21
C VAL A 74 -9.57 6.81 6.81
N ARG A 75 -8.83 6.16 5.92
CA ARG A 75 -9.30 5.90 4.57
C ARG A 75 -10.41 4.85 4.51
N GLY A 76 -10.23 3.71 5.18
CA GLY A 76 -11.22 2.63 5.20
C GLY A 76 -12.52 3.01 5.89
N PHE A 77 -12.49 3.93 6.86
CA PHE A 77 -13.69 4.42 7.53
C PHE A 77 -14.25 5.68 6.88
N ILE A 78 -13.43 6.70 6.64
CA ILE A 78 -13.93 7.98 6.13
C ILE A 78 -14.21 7.89 4.64
N LEU A 79 -13.26 7.44 3.81
CA LEU A 79 -13.47 7.51 2.36
C LEU A 79 -14.46 6.44 1.89
N TYR A 80 -14.31 5.21 2.36
CA TYR A 80 -15.20 4.11 1.98
C TYR A 80 -16.64 4.35 2.47
N LEU A 81 -16.84 4.53 3.78
CA LEU A 81 -18.19 4.67 4.32
C LEU A 81 -18.85 5.99 3.89
N SER A 82 -18.08 7.09 3.79
CA SER A 82 -18.67 8.36 3.37
C SER A 82 -18.96 8.40 1.87
N PHE A 83 -18.11 7.83 1.01
CA PHE A 83 -18.43 7.79 -0.42
C PHE A 83 -19.63 6.88 -0.69
N ASN A 84 -19.73 5.73 -0.02
CA ASN A 84 -20.91 4.88 -0.13
C ASN A 84 -22.17 5.62 0.35
N ALA A 85 -22.10 6.36 1.48
CA ALA A 85 -23.24 7.14 1.97
C ALA A 85 -23.61 8.31 1.03
N ILE A 86 -22.63 9.01 0.46
CA ILE A 86 -22.86 10.08 -0.52
C ILE A 86 -23.51 9.51 -1.77
N GLU A 87 -23.00 8.38 -2.25
CA GLU A 87 -23.51 7.69 -3.43
C GLU A 87 -24.95 7.23 -3.22
N GLU A 88 -25.26 6.54 -2.12
CA GLU A 88 -26.63 6.18 -1.75
C GLU A 88 -27.55 7.40 -1.75
N GLY A 89 -27.08 8.52 -1.20
CA GLY A 89 -27.81 9.79 -1.21
C GLY A 89 -28.08 10.35 -2.62
N ILE A 90 -27.09 10.30 -3.51
CA ILE A 90 -27.23 10.76 -4.91
C ILE A 90 -28.17 9.85 -5.69
N VAL A 91 -28.03 8.53 -5.55
CA VAL A 91 -28.87 7.54 -6.22
C VAL A 91 -30.32 7.74 -5.79
N LEU A 92 -30.59 7.87 -4.49
CA LEU A 92 -31.93 8.14 -3.98
C LEU A 92 -32.50 9.46 -4.54
N ALA A 93 -31.68 10.51 -4.63
CA ALA A 93 -32.12 11.82 -5.10
C ALA A 93 -32.40 11.88 -6.62
N VAL A 94 -31.62 11.14 -7.43
CA VAL A 94 -31.69 11.20 -8.90
C VAL A 94 -32.65 10.16 -9.47
N VAL A 95 -32.62 8.93 -8.93
CA VAL A 95 -33.36 7.78 -9.47
C VAL A 95 -34.70 7.58 -8.76
N GLY A 96 -34.82 8.06 -7.53
CA GLY A 96 -35.97 7.79 -6.66
C GLY A 96 -35.92 6.39 -6.04
N ASP A 97 -36.83 6.13 -5.12
CA ASP A 97 -36.93 4.91 -4.29
C ASP A 97 -37.49 3.71 -5.10
N ASN A 98 -36.92 3.45 -6.28
CA ASN A 98 -37.29 2.28 -7.08
C ASN A 98 -36.50 1.07 -6.58
N ASP A 99 -37.15 0.35 -5.67
CA ASP A 99 -36.68 -0.72 -4.78
C ASP A 99 -35.79 -1.84 -5.38
N ASN A 100 -35.54 -1.92 -6.69
CA ASN A 100 -34.70 -2.97 -7.30
C ASN A 100 -34.13 -2.62 -8.69
N SER A 101 -34.30 -1.40 -9.21
CA SER A 101 -33.84 -1.09 -10.57
C SER A 101 -32.37 -0.67 -10.58
N CYS A 102 -31.53 -1.45 -11.26
CA CYS A 102 -30.14 -1.08 -11.52
C CYS A 102 -30.06 0.17 -12.40
N TRP A 103 -29.95 1.34 -11.78
CA TRP A 103 -29.93 2.61 -12.51
C TRP A 103 -28.81 2.70 -13.54
N TYR A 104 -27.69 1.99 -13.32
CA TYR A 104 -26.53 1.92 -14.20
C TYR A 104 -26.57 0.77 -15.24
N GLU A 105 -27.65 -0.02 -15.29
CA GLU A 105 -27.78 -1.18 -16.19
C GLU A 105 -27.54 -0.79 -17.66
N HIS A 106 -28.04 0.39 -18.05
CA HIS A 106 -27.88 0.91 -19.41
C HIS A 106 -26.43 1.31 -19.77
N ILE A 107 -25.55 1.46 -18.77
CA ILE A 107 -24.14 1.86 -18.93
C ILE A 107 -23.22 0.63 -18.99
N LEU A 108 -23.67 -0.53 -18.49
CA LEU A 108 -22.91 -1.77 -18.52
C LEU A 108 -22.62 -2.20 -19.97
N LYS A 109 -21.48 -2.88 -20.20
CA LYS A 109 -21.18 -3.46 -21.51
C LYS A 109 -22.28 -4.46 -21.91
N PRO A 110 -22.63 -4.57 -23.20
CA PRO A 110 -23.77 -5.38 -23.67
C PRO A 110 -23.81 -6.83 -23.20
N HIS A 111 -22.63 -7.45 -22.96
CA HIS A 111 -22.54 -8.82 -22.46
C HIS A 111 -23.01 -8.95 -20.99
N TYR A 112 -22.90 -7.91 -20.18
CA TYR A 112 -23.26 -7.91 -18.75
C TYR A 112 -24.65 -7.33 -18.46
N GLN A 113 -25.30 -6.72 -19.46
CA GLN A 113 -26.65 -6.18 -19.34
C GLN A 113 -27.73 -7.25 -19.13
N LYS A 114 -27.45 -8.53 -19.41
CA LYS A 114 -28.42 -9.64 -19.29
C LYS A 114 -28.41 -10.32 -17.92
N GLU A 115 -27.37 -10.11 -17.13
CA GLU A 115 -27.31 -10.64 -15.78
C GLU A 115 -28.02 -9.63 -14.89
N SER A 116 -29.22 -9.99 -14.44
CA SER A 116 -30.09 -9.14 -13.63
C SER A 116 -29.30 -8.59 -12.45
N CYS A 117 -28.75 -7.39 -12.63
CA CYS A 117 -28.01 -6.67 -11.62
C CYS A 117 -26.73 -7.35 -11.09
N TYR A 118 -25.85 -7.85 -11.96
CA TYR A 118 -24.60 -8.45 -11.48
C TYR A 118 -23.74 -7.44 -10.69
N GLY A 119 -23.62 -7.69 -9.38
CA GLY A 119 -22.91 -6.83 -8.42
C GLY A 119 -23.75 -5.69 -7.83
N GLN A 120 -25.02 -5.93 -7.49
CA GLN A 120 -25.99 -4.93 -7.01
C GLN A 120 -25.66 -4.30 -5.63
N ALA A 121 -24.61 -3.50 -5.64
CA ALA A 121 -24.31 -2.30 -4.87
C ALA A 121 -23.17 -1.70 -5.70
N PHE A 122 -23.33 -0.47 -6.16
CA PHE A 122 -22.40 0.16 -7.07
C PHE A 122 -21.07 0.35 -6.31
N ASP A 123 -20.13 -0.59 -6.50
CA ASP A 123 -18.79 -0.58 -5.87
C ASP A 123 -17.87 0.33 -6.69
N PHE A 124 -18.26 1.60 -6.81
CA PHE A 124 -17.68 2.59 -7.74
C PHE A 124 -16.21 2.90 -7.43
N SER A 125 -15.76 2.58 -6.23
CA SER A 125 -14.58 3.19 -5.64
C SER A 125 -13.66 2.14 -5.08
N ASP A 126 -14.13 1.03 -4.51
CA ASP A 126 -13.38 0.47 -3.40
C ASP A 126 -12.10 -0.16 -3.83
N HIS A 127 -12.06 -0.78 -5.00
CA HIS A 127 -10.93 -1.52 -5.51
C HIS A 127 -9.92 -0.62 -6.22
N VAL A 128 -10.31 0.23 -7.17
CA VAL A 128 -9.37 1.16 -7.83
C VAL A 128 -8.83 2.16 -6.81
N VAL A 129 -9.70 2.70 -5.95
CA VAL A 129 -9.29 3.51 -4.81
C VAL A 129 -8.42 2.63 -3.92
N LEU A 130 -8.80 1.41 -3.48
CA LEU A 130 -7.92 0.49 -2.71
C LEU A 130 -6.54 0.44 -3.34
N PHE A 131 -6.46 0.08 -4.61
CA PHE A 131 -5.22 -0.28 -5.26
C PHE A 131 -4.30 0.93 -5.36
N LEU A 132 -4.82 2.05 -5.86
CA LEU A 132 -4.04 3.26 -6.12
C LEU A 132 -3.82 4.15 -4.90
N SER A 133 -4.75 4.16 -3.93
CA SER A 133 -4.58 4.95 -2.70
C SER A 133 -4.15 4.16 -1.48
N HIS A 134 -4.20 2.82 -1.48
CA HIS A 134 -3.85 1.98 -0.33
C HIS A 134 -2.49 1.35 -0.49
N TYR A 135 -2.36 0.43 -1.45
CA TYR A 135 -1.16 -0.36 -1.57
C TYR A 135 -0.05 0.49 -2.14
N LEU A 136 -0.36 1.22 -3.21
CA LEU A 136 0.65 1.98 -3.93
C LEU A 136 1.37 2.98 -3.01
N PRO A 137 0.68 3.86 -2.24
CA PRO A 137 1.38 4.87 -1.46
C PRO A 137 2.19 4.27 -0.32
N CYS A 138 1.58 3.45 0.53
CA CYS A 138 2.26 2.91 1.71
C CYS A 138 3.46 2.05 1.31
N LEU A 139 3.30 1.21 0.28
CA LEU A 139 4.38 0.40 -0.26
C LEU A 139 5.47 1.26 -0.90
N VAL A 140 5.10 2.23 -1.77
CA VAL A 140 6.07 3.11 -2.45
C VAL A 140 6.84 3.92 -1.44
N PHE A 141 6.18 4.50 -0.45
CA PHE A 141 6.84 5.31 0.56
C PHE A 141 7.75 4.49 1.47
N GLU A 142 7.32 3.31 1.93
CA GLU A 142 8.22 2.50 2.75
C GLU A 142 9.36 1.87 1.93
N ALA A 143 9.11 1.45 0.68
CA ALA A 143 10.17 0.98 -0.20
C ALA A 143 11.18 2.09 -0.48
N LEU A 144 10.71 3.29 -0.87
CA LEU A 144 11.56 4.47 -1.07
C LEU A 144 12.34 4.79 0.20
N TYR A 145 11.69 4.80 1.37
CA TYR A 145 12.36 5.02 2.63
C TYR A 145 13.44 3.94 2.88
N CYS A 146 13.16 2.67 2.58
CA CYS A 146 14.14 1.60 2.73
C CYS A 146 15.38 1.85 1.85
N PHE A 147 15.21 2.34 0.64
CA PHE A 147 16.34 2.68 -0.25
C PHE A 147 17.09 3.96 0.16
N LEU A 148 16.37 4.97 0.66
CA LEU A 148 16.97 6.21 1.17
C LEU A 148 17.70 5.99 2.51
N PHE A 149 17.20 5.07 3.35
CA PHE A 149 17.73 4.73 4.66
C PHE A 149 17.98 3.21 4.74
N PRO A 150 18.98 2.71 3.99
CA PRO A 150 19.22 1.28 3.90
C PRO A 150 19.63 0.72 5.25
N PHE A 151 18.77 -0.11 5.83
CA PHE A 151 19.01 -0.78 7.11
C PHE A 151 19.87 -2.05 6.95
N TRP A 152 20.16 -2.44 5.71
CA TRP A 152 21.05 -3.55 5.36
C TRP A 152 22.51 -3.11 5.14
N ARG A 153 22.81 -1.81 5.15
CA ARG A 153 24.21 -1.36 5.19
C ARG A 153 24.67 -1.47 6.64
N GLY A 154 25.17 -2.65 7.02
CA GLY A 154 25.76 -2.83 8.34
C GLY A 154 26.85 -1.77 8.57
N ALA A 155 27.01 -1.32 9.81
CA ALA A 155 28.09 -0.41 10.18
C ALA A 155 29.43 -1.06 9.82
N THR A 156 29.97 -0.77 8.63
CA THR A 156 31.36 -0.99 8.26
C THR A 156 32.25 0.06 8.92
N LYS A 157 31.93 0.38 10.18
CA LYS A 157 32.80 1.10 11.08
C LYS A 157 33.22 0.05 12.09
N ASP A 158 34.27 -0.67 11.74
CA ASP A 158 35.42 -0.87 12.63
C ASP A 158 36.43 -1.76 11.92
N GLY A 159 37.63 -1.20 11.73
CA GLY A 159 38.79 -1.97 11.31
C GLY A 159 39.12 -3.00 12.39
N GLY A 160 39.18 -4.27 12.00
CA GLY A 160 39.78 -5.33 12.81
C GLY A 160 38.78 -6.29 13.46
N SER A 161 38.59 -7.46 12.83
CA SER A 161 39.33 -8.66 13.20
C SER A 161 38.88 -9.83 12.31
N PRO A 162 39.76 -10.41 11.48
CA PRO A 162 39.41 -11.51 10.58
C PRO A 162 39.30 -12.81 11.37
N GLY A 163 38.12 -13.13 11.89
CA GLY A 163 37.97 -14.39 12.63
C GLY A 163 36.56 -14.87 12.97
N ASN A 164 35.49 -14.11 12.70
CA ASN A 164 34.16 -14.52 13.14
C ASN A 164 33.26 -14.95 11.95
N ASN A 165 32.90 -16.23 11.91
CA ASN A 165 32.03 -16.83 10.88
C ASN A 165 30.64 -16.16 10.77
N ASN A 166 30.22 -15.43 11.81
CA ASN A 166 28.99 -14.64 11.81
C ASN A 166 29.02 -13.48 10.80
N HIS A 167 30.20 -13.04 10.33
CA HIS A 167 30.29 -12.01 9.28
C HIS A 167 29.81 -12.50 7.91
N GLN A 168 29.97 -13.80 7.61
CA GLN A 168 29.61 -14.35 6.30
C GLN A 168 28.09 -14.41 6.08
N HIS A 169 27.33 -14.83 7.10
CA HIS A 169 25.86 -14.86 7.02
C HIS A 169 25.25 -13.46 6.92
N ARG A 170 25.83 -12.47 7.62
CA ARG A 170 25.40 -11.07 7.55
C ARG A 170 25.60 -10.50 6.13
N SER A 171 26.73 -10.81 5.48
CA SER A 171 27.01 -10.35 4.11
C SER A 171 26.02 -10.87 3.05
N ILE A 172 25.53 -12.11 3.20
CA ILE A 172 24.57 -12.70 2.26
C ILE A 172 23.20 -12.03 2.43
N LEU A 173 22.71 -11.91 3.67
CA LEU A 173 21.42 -11.25 3.94
C LEU A 173 21.41 -9.81 3.45
N GLN A 174 22.51 -9.06 3.67
CA GLN A 174 22.64 -7.68 3.21
C GLN A 174 22.63 -7.54 1.69
N SER A 175 23.10 -8.57 0.97
CA SER A 175 23.07 -8.61 -0.48
C SER A 175 21.68 -8.96 -1.01
N ILE A 176 21.01 -9.96 -0.41
CA ILE A 176 19.70 -10.46 -0.87
C ILE A 176 18.58 -9.47 -0.57
N LEU A 177 18.63 -8.80 0.58
CA LEU A 177 17.52 -8.00 1.08
C LEU A 177 17.11 -6.82 0.16
N PRO A 178 18.02 -5.98 -0.38
CA PRO A 178 17.63 -4.94 -1.34
C PRO A 178 17.00 -5.51 -2.62
N TRP A 179 17.52 -6.64 -3.13
CA TRP A 179 16.94 -7.31 -4.29
C TRP A 179 15.55 -7.86 -3.99
N SER A 180 15.35 -8.44 -2.81
CA SER A 180 14.04 -8.94 -2.39
C SER A 180 13.00 -7.82 -2.26
N LEU A 181 13.40 -6.67 -1.70
CA LEU A 181 12.55 -5.49 -1.59
C LEU A 181 12.22 -4.90 -2.97
N LEU A 182 13.21 -4.82 -3.86
CA LEU A 182 13.00 -4.33 -5.23
C LEU A 182 12.06 -5.26 -6.01
N LEU A 183 12.30 -6.57 -5.96
CA LEU A 183 11.46 -7.57 -6.62
C LEU A 183 10.03 -7.49 -6.10
N MET A 184 9.85 -7.43 -4.78
CA MET A 184 8.54 -7.30 -4.15
C MET A 184 7.86 -5.98 -4.55
N PHE A 185 8.60 -4.87 -4.56
CA PHE A 185 8.10 -3.59 -5.00
C PHE A 185 7.57 -3.66 -6.43
N VAL A 186 8.39 -4.14 -7.37
CA VAL A 186 7.98 -4.30 -8.79
C VAL A 186 6.79 -5.23 -8.90
N TYR A 187 6.78 -6.33 -8.15
CA TYR A 187 5.73 -7.33 -8.18
C TYR A 187 4.38 -6.79 -7.70
N VAL A 188 4.34 -6.12 -6.55
CA VAL A 188 3.09 -5.56 -6.02
C VAL A 188 2.62 -4.39 -6.89
N ASN A 189 3.52 -3.58 -7.45
CA ASN A 189 3.14 -2.56 -8.44
C ASN A 189 2.50 -3.22 -9.66
N PHE A 190 3.12 -4.26 -10.23
CA PHE A 190 2.57 -5.00 -11.36
C PHE A 190 1.18 -5.56 -11.04
N LEU A 191 1.00 -6.21 -9.89
CA LEU A 191 -0.30 -6.73 -9.47
C LEU A 191 -1.33 -5.62 -9.25
N THR A 192 -0.92 -4.49 -8.68
CA THR A 192 -1.78 -3.30 -8.47
C THR A 192 -2.25 -2.76 -9.82
N PHE A 193 -1.35 -2.55 -10.78
CA PHE A 193 -1.70 -2.09 -12.13
C PHE A 193 -2.55 -3.10 -12.89
N LEU A 194 -2.26 -4.39 -12.76
CA LEU A 194 -3.07 -5.44 -13.37
C LEU A 194 -4.48 -5.46 -12.77
N ALA A 195 -4.61 -5.35 -11.44
CA ALA A 195 -5.89 -5.30 -10.75
C ALA A 195 -6.67 -4.05 -11.14
N VAL A 196 -6.03 -2.88 -11.19
CA VAL A 196 -6.63 -1.63 -11.69
C VAL A 196 -7.05 -1.79 -13.14
N TYR A 197 -6.20 -2.34 -14.02
CA TYR A 197 -6.55 -2.55 -15.42
C TYR A 197 -7.76 -3.46 -15.58
N ARG A 198 -7.83 -4.57 -14.83
CA ARG A 198 -8.98 -5.47 -14.85
C ARG A 198 -10.23 -4.77 -14.28
N THR A 199 -10.14 -4.20 -13.09
CA THR A 199 -11.29 -3.53 -12.48
C THR A 199 -11.78 -2.35 -13.33
N ALA A 200 -10.88 -1.47 -13.77
CA ALA A 200 -11.23 -0.34 -14.62
C ALA A 200 -11.77 -0.75 -15.99
N SER A 201 -11.17 -1.72 -16.67
CA SER A 201 -11.62 -2.11 -18.01
C SER A 201 -12.95 -2.86 -18.03
N TYR A 202 -13.34 -3.52 -16.93
CA TYR A 202 -14.57 -4.32 -16.87
C TYR A 202 -15.70 -3.66 -16.08
N PHE A 203 -15.38 -2.82 -15.09
CA PHE A 203 -16.37 -2.33 -14.12
C PHE A 203 -16.44 -0.82 -13.99
N HIS A 204 -15.51 -0.05 -14.56
CA HIS A 204 -15.51 1.41 -14.39
C HIS A 204 -15.46 2.21 -15.70
N THR A 205 -15.98 3.43 -15.64
CA THR A 205 -15.74 4.44 -16.68
C THR A 205 -14.32 5.04 -16.56
N PRO A 206 -13.77 5.64 -17.64
CA PRO A 206 -12.49 6.35 -17.54
C PRO A 206 -12.52 7.51 -16.53
N ILE A 207 -13.66 8.19 -16.40
CA ILE A 207 -13.83 9.32 -15.48
C ILE A 207 -13.77 8.84 -14.02
N GLU A 208 -14.44 7.74 -13.70
CA GLU A 208 -14.33 7.06 -12.40
C GLU A 208 -12.89 6.75 -12.02
N THR A 209 -12.15 6.18 -12.97
CA THR A 209 -10.74 5.82 -12.75
C THR A 209 -9.91 7.08 -12.44
N VAL A 210 -10.16 8.17 -13.16
CA VAL A 210 -9.49 9.47 -12.91
C VAL A 210 -9.87 10.04 -11.55
N VAL A 211 -11.15 10.03 -11.17
CA VAL A 211 -11.60 10.51 -9.85
C VAL A 211 -11.00 9.67 -8.72
N GLY A 212 -10.98 8.35 -8.88
CA GLY A 212 -10.32 7.43 -7.96
C GLY A 212 -8.83 7.75 -7.80
N PHE A 213 -8.13 7.97 -8.90
CA PHE A 213 -6.72 8.39 -8.87
C PHE A 213 -6.53 9.77 -8.22
N LEU A 214 -7.33 10.79 -8.56
CA LEU A 214 -7.23 12.13 -7.97
C LEU A 214 -7.50 12.10 -6.45
N SER A 215 -8.47 11.30 -6.01
CA SER A 215 -8.75 11.09 -4.59
C SER A 215 -7.54 10.48 -3.86
N SER A 216 -6.76 9.63 -4.55
CA SER A 216 -5.54 9.05 -4.00
C SER A 216 -4.46 10.09 -3.70
N LEU A 217 -4.41 11.15 -4.50
CA LEU A 217 -3.42 12.21 -4.34
C LEU A 217 -3.64 13.01 -3.05
N LEU A 218 -4.87 13.07 -2.53
CA LEU A 218 -5.18 13.75 -1.26
C LEU A 218 -4.42 13.15 -0.07
N ILE A 219 -4.04 11.88 -0.14
CA ILE A 219 -3.24 11.20 0.89
C ILE A 219 -1.77 11.15 0.49
N GLN A 220 -1.49 10.84 -0.78
CA GLN A 220 -0.11 10.72 -1.28
C GLN A 220 0.66 12.03 -1.18
N VAL A 221 0.05 13.16 -1.53
CA VAL A 221 0.73 14.46 -1.57
C VAL A 221 1.14 14.92 -0.16
N PRO A 222 0.27 14.90 0.87
CA PRO A 222 0.69 15.24 2.23
C PRO A 222 1.78 14.30 2.77
N LEU A 223 1.68 13.00 2.51
CA LEU A 223 2.67 12.02 2.97
C LEU A 223 4.02 12.23 2.27
N GLY A 224 4.01 12.51 0.97
CA GLY A 224 5.21 12.86 0.20
C GLY A 224 5.83 14.17 0.64
N PHE A 225 5.01 15.19 0.92
CA PHE A 225 5.48 16.47 1.45
C PHE A 225 6.11 16.32 2.83
N LEU A 226 5.51 15.49 3.71
CA LEU A 226 6.08 15.15 5.01
C LEU A 226 7.44 14.45 4.89
N LEU A 227 7.62 13.60 3.88
CA LEU A 227 8.87 12.87 3.63
C LEU A 227 9.98 13.75 3.04
N LEU A 228 9.63 14.61 2.09
CA LEU A 228 10.60 15.37 1.30
C LEU A 228 10.89 16.76 1.87
N SER A 229 10.00 17.33 2.69
CA SER A 229 10.18 18.69 3.19
C SER A 229 11.12 18.75 4.39
N GLU A 230 12.15 19.59 4.32
CA GLU A 230 13.04 19.90 5.44
C GLU A 230 12.38 20.85 6.46
N ARG A 231 11.40 21.65 6.02
CA ARG A 231 10.74 22.66 6.87
C ARG A 231 10.00 22.06 8.08
N TRP A 232 9.73 20.77 8.08
CA TRP A 232 8.88 20.08 9.05
C TRP A 232 9.63 19.04 9.89
N GLU A 233 10.90 19.26 10.23
CA GLU A 233 11.70 18.37 11.09
C GLU A 233 10.96 17.93 12.38
N GLY A 234 10.30 18.86 13.06
CA GLY A 234 9.52 18.56 14.26
C GLY A 234 8.33 17.64 14.02
N SER A 235 7.69 17.69 12.85
CA SER A 235 6.60 16.77 12.48
C SER A 235 7.16 15.43 11.97
N ARG A 236 8.27 15.46 11.23
CA ARG A 236 8.99 14.29 10.73
C ARG A 236 9.45 13.38 11.86
N SER A 237 10.11 13.92 12.89
CA SER A 237 10.50 13.13 14.07
C SER A 237 9.30 12.45 14.74
N ARG A 238 8.17 13.15 14.87
CA ARG A 238 6.94 12.62 15.48
C ARG A 238 6.30 11.49 14.70
N VAL A 239 6.54 11.41 13.40
CA VAL A 239 6.03 10.32 12.55
C VAL A 239 7.06 9.22 12.28
N GLY A 240 8.23 9.27 12.95
CA GLY A 240 9.28 8.27 12.77
C GLY A 240 10.11 8.44 11.50
N LEU A 241 10.21 9.68 11.01
CA LEU A 241 11.14 10.08 9.96
C LEU A 241 12.38 10.74 10.57
N PRO A 242 13.58 10.46 10.03
CA PRO A 242 14.82 11.04 10.53
C PRO A 242 14.85 12.54 10.21
N THR A 243 15.41 13.30 11.15
CA THR A 243 15.48 14.76 11.12
C THR A 243 16.79 15.30 10.57
N ASP A 244 17.82 14.46 10.48
CA ASP A 244 19.17 14.92 10.20
C ASP A 244 19.46 14.89 8.69
N SER A 245 19.40 16.07 8.06
CA SER A 245 19.65 16.21 6.63
C SER A 245 21.09 16.01 6.21
N SER A 246 22.01 16.08 7.18
CA SER A 246 23.44 15.85 7.01
C SER A 246 23.80 14.44 6.50
N LYS A 247 22.87 13.48 6.57
CA LYS A 247 23.07 12.11 6.04
C LYS A 247 22.66 11.94 4.57
N TYR A 248 22.19 12.99 3.89
CA TYR A 248 21.69 12.92 2.51
C TYR A 248 22.68 13.36 1.43
N THR A 249 23.84 13.89 1.80
CA THR A 249 24.77 14.58 0.89
C THR A 249 26.06 13.83 0.55
N ASP A 250 26.16 12.54 0.88
CA ASP A 250 27.33 11.70 0.54
C ASP A 250 27.07 10.75 -0.64
#